data_AF-A0A0B1SXY0-F1
#
_entry.id   AF-A0A0B1SXY0-F1
#
_cell.length_a   1.000
_cell.length_b   1.000
_cell.length_c   1.000
_cell.angle_alpha   90.00
_cell.angle_beta   90.00
_cell.angle_gamma   90.00
#
_symmetry.space_group_name_H-M   'P 1'
#
loop_
_entity.id
_entity.type
_entity.pdbx_description
1 polymer ?
#
loop_
_entity_poly.entity_id
_entity_poly.type
_entity_poly.pdbx_seq_one_letter_code
_entity_poly.pdbx_strand_id
1 'polypeptide(L)'
;MNLSELCLLADGCVFESVPVRLILPAANEGAAPARIKLIGVPRTPGLLTITGYCCEVFGVRNVCKLYGPKGPLKVEVLPSLALLQLVSSLPRAPIEEDHNEHSAEITVYSGQIFEHSLTVKNSSAIAIRKVHLQIWQPKVSGGPSMIELVSEDTDTTFSLAPNEEKDIKFRIFGIDPTATADDEGSIDEKIVETALPLASTHAETTNDNGEAHDLIPYTGRLLTCQFLFQYVADVDGPEGESYERSARLSIAVCVVPAVTVSAWHVLPGDGPFTRYIVVDVTNSTDNDAELVYSSNRRMNVLPKETCRVPLLSPCCSDVAGRAFHAATQKDSHMMQKLEVEKLRATLELHVAKHLDIRWAIPAMDVCVLV
;
A
#
# COMPACT_ATOMS: atom_id res chain seq x y z
N MET A 1 -21.25 3.35 -46.50
CA MET A 1 -22.24 2.25 -46.48
C MET A 1 -22.86 2.19 -45.09
N ASN A 2 -24.19 2.20 -44.98
CA ASN A 2 -24.89 2.09 -43.69
C ASN A 2 -25.07 0.61 -43.33
N LEU A 3 -24.63 0.23 -42.13
CA LEU A 3 -24.80 -1.11 -41.57
C LEU A 3 -25.75 -1.02 -40.38
N SER A 4 -26.89 -1.70 -40.49
CA SER A 4 -27.81 -1.94 -39.37
C SER A 4 -27.57 -3.33 -38.77
N GLU A 5 -27.93 -3.49 -37.50
CA GLU A 5 -27.93 -4.79 -36.80
C GLU A 5 -26.61 -5.57 -36.90
N LEU A 6 -25.46 -4.89 -36.82
CA LEU A 6 -24.18 -5.58 -36.76
C LEU A 6 -24.05 -6.28 -35.40
N CYS A 7 -24.09 -7.62 -35.43
CA CYS A 7 -24.15 -8.49 -34.26
C CYS A 7 -23.13 -9.63 -34.36
N LEU A 8 -22.65 -10.11 -33.20
CA LEU A 8 -21.90 -11.37 -33.13
C LEU A 8 -22.83 -12.56 -33.35
N LEU A 9 -22.30 -13.56 -34.03
CA LEU A 9 -22.91 -14.87 -34.16
C LEU A 9 -22.16 -15.84 -33.25
N ALA A 10 -22.90 -16.50 -32.37
CA ALA A 10 -22.36 -17.45 -31.42
C ALA A 10 -23.23 -18.71 -31.35
N ASP A 11 -22.61 -19.82 -30.95
CA ASP A 11 -23.24 -21.13 -30.76
C ASP A 11 -22.77 -21.74 -29.42
N GLY A 12 -23.46 -22.77 -28.96
CA GLY A 12 -23.16 -23.54 -27.75
C GLY A 12 -23.85 -23.04 -26.49
N CYS A 13 -23.78 -21.74 -26.18
CA CYS A 13 -24.44 -21.13 -25.01
C CYS A 13 -25.52 -20.13 -25.43
N VAL A 14 -26.47 -19.85 -24.54
CA VAL A 14 -27.42 -18.74 -24.75
C VAL A 14 -26.63 -17.44 -24.71
N PHE A 15 -26.52 -16.76 -25.84
CA PHE A 15 -25.71 -15.56 -26.01
C PHE A 15 -26.56 -14.43 -26.57
N GLU A 16 -26.55 -13.29 -25.88
CA GLU A 16 -27.27 -12.09 -26.29
C GLU A 16 -26.28 -11.10 -26.92
N SER A 17 -26.30 -11.00 -28.25
CA SER A 17 -25.48 -10.01 -28.96
C SER A 17 -26.08 -8.62 -28.84
N VAL A 18 -25.25 -7.60 -28.60
CA VAL A 18 -25.67 -6.19 -28.63
C VAL A 18 -25.53 -5.67 -30.06
N PRO A 19 -26.64 -5.26 -30.73
CA PRO A 19 -26.59 -4.77 -32.10
C PRO A 19 -25.92 -3.40 -32.18
N VAL A 20 -25.00 -3.25 -33.12
CA VAL A 20 -24.32 -1.99 -33.43
C VAL A 20 -24.84 -1.44 -34.76
N ARG A 21 -25.09 -0.12 -34.81
CA ARG A 21 -25.35 0.60 -36.05
C ARG A 21 -24.16 1.49 -36.37
N LEU A 22 -23.66 1.42 -37.59
CA LEU A 22 -22.49 2.21 -37.97
C LEU A 22 -22.48 2.54 -39.47
N ILE A 23 -21.81 3.64 -39.79
CA ILE A 23 -21.63 4.11 -41.17
C ILE A 23 -20.15 3.91 -41.51
N LEU A 24 -19.86 2.97 -42.41
CA LEU A 24 -18.50 2.80 -42.92
C LEU A 24 -18.23 3.80 -44.05
N PRO A 25 -17.09 4.50 -44.05
CA PRO A 25 -16.64 5.29 -45.18
C PRO A 25 -16.36 4.37 -46.39
N ALA A 26 -16.32 4.97 -47.59
CA ALA A 26 -15.90 4.24 -48.77
C ALA A 26 -14.45 3.76 -48.60
N ALA A 27 -14.14 2.56 -49.07
CA ALA A 27 -12.78 2.05 -49.06
C ALA A 27 -11.95 2.86 -50.07
N ASN A 28 -11.01 3.67 -49.57
CA ASN A 28 -10.02 4.36 -50.39
C ASN A 28 -8.73 3.55 -50.41
N GLU A 29 -8.04 3.49 -51.54
CA GLU A 29 -6.72 2.85 -51.62
C GLU A 29 -5.77 3.51 -50.60
N GLY A 30 -5.29 2.75 -49.62
CA GLY A 30 -4.43 3.21 -48.52
C GLY A 30 -5.11 3.50 -47.18
N ALA A 31 -6.45 3.42 -47.08
CA ALA A 31 -7.14 3.58 -45.80
C ALA A 31 -6.96 2.35 -44.90
N ALA A 32 -6.65 2.58 -43.61
CA ALA A 32 -6.55 1.51 -42.62
C ALA A 32 -7.93 0.83 -42.42
N PRO A 33 -7.96 -0.50 -42.16
CA PRO A 33 -9.21 -1.20 -41.87
C PRO A 33 -9.95 -0.58 -40.68
N ALA A 34 -11.26 -0.41 -40.79
CA ALA A 34 -12.09 0.02 -39.67
C ALA A 34 -12.04 -1.01 -38.54
N ARG A 35 -11.71 -0.57 -37.33
CA ARG A 35 -11.75 -1.40 -36.12
C ARG A 35 -13.13 -1.26 -35.48
N ILE A 36 -13.83 -2.38 -35.33
CA ILE A 36 -15.18 -2.42 -34.76
C ILE A 36 -15.15 -3.34 -33.55
N LYS A 37 -15.67 -2.87 -32.41
CA LYS A 37 -15.86 -3.67 -31.20
C LYS A 37 -17.31 -4.12 -31.15
N LEU A 38 -17.51 -5.43 -31.16
CA LEU A 38 -18.83 -6.03 -30.92
C LEU A 38 -18.87 -6.60 -29.51
N ILE A 39 -20.03 -6.47 -28.87
CA ILE A 39 -20.23 -6.83 -27.47
C ILE A 39 -21.44 -7.75 -27.40
N GLY A 40 -21.41 -8.70 -26.48
CA GLY A 40 -22.58 -9.50 -26.12
C GLY A 40 -22.39 -10.14 -24.75
N VAL A 41 -23.48 -10.67 -24.22
CA VAL A 41 -23.55 -11.21 -22.86
C VAL A 41 -23.97 -12.67 -22.93
N PRO A 42 -23.10 -13.62 -22.53
CA PRO A 42 -23.53 -15.00 -22.33
C PRO A 42 -24.46 -15.07 -21.11
N ARG A 43 -25.59 -15.78 -21.26
CA ARG A 43 -26.63 -15.94 -20.23
C ARG A 43 -26.56 -17.29 -19.52
N THR A 44 -25.87 -18.27 -20.12
CA THR A 44 -25.68 -19.60 -19.55
C THR A 44 -24.20 -19.99 -19.58
N PRO A 45 -23.72 -20.76 -18.58
CA PRO A 45 -22.38 -21.32 -18.61
C PRO A 45 -22.23 -22.38 -19.71
N GLY A 46 -20.99 -22.67 -20.09
CA GLY A 46 -20.63 -23.69 -21.08
C GLY A 46 -19.68 -23.18 -22.15
N LEU A 47 -19.46 -24.00 -23.18
CA LEU A 47 -18.57 -23.66 -24.29
C LEU A 47 -19.26 -22.70 -25.27
N LEU A 48 -18.92 -21.41 -25.21
CA LEU A 48 -19.35 -20.41 -26.18
C LEU A 48 -18.45 -20.44 -27.41
N THR A 49 -19.04 -20.61 -28.58
CA THR A 49 -18.32 -20.63 -29.86
C THR A 49 -18.73 -19.43 -30.70
N ILE A 50 -17.88 -18.41 -30.80
CA ILE A 50 -18.09 -17.28 -31.71
C ILE A 50 -17.82 -17.74 -33.14
N THR A 51 -18.88 -17.86 -33.93
CA THR A 51 -18.83 -18.39 -35.30
C THR A 51 -18.70 -17.30 -36.35
N GLY A 52 -18.95 -16.03 -36.00
CA GLY A 52 -18.85 -14.92 -36.92
C GLY A 52 -19.62 -13.69 -36.49
N TYR A 53 -20.10 -12.93 -37.47
CA TYR A 53 -20.99 -11.79 -37.27
C TYR A 53 -22.04 -11.73 -38.39
N CYS A 54 -23.15 -11.07 -38.12
CA CYS A 54 -24.13 -10.69 -39.14
C CYS A 54 -24.30 -9.18 -39.16
N CYS A 55 -24.73 -8.65 -40.29
CA CYS A 55 -25.13 -7.27 -40.44
C CYS A 55 -26.18 -7.14 -41.53
N GLU A 56 -26.94 -6.06 -41.50
CA GLU A 56 -27.90 -5.72 -42.54
C GLU A 56 -27.40 -4.52 -43.34
N VAL A 57 -27.41 -4.67 -44.66
CA VAL A 57 -26.99 -3.63 -45.60
C VAL A 57 -28.05 -3.56 -46.69
N PHE A 58 -28.63 -2.37 -46.90
CA PHE A 58 -29.71 -2.15 -47.88
C PHE A 58 -30.90 -3.11 -47.72
N GLY A 59 -31.26 -3.47 -46.48
CA GLY A 59 -32.36 -4.41 -46.21
C GLY A 59 -32.00 -5.88 -46.38
N VAL A 60 -30.73 -6.19 -46.68
CA VAL A 60 -30.25 -7.56 -46.89
C VAL A 60 -29.36 -7.97 -45.73
N ARG A 61 -29.74 -9.07 -45.06
CA ARG A 61 -28.95 -9.67 -43.99
C ARG A 61 -27.76 -10.46 -44.55
N ASN A 62 -26.57 -10.00 -44.23
CA ASN A 62 -25.29 -10.64 -44.53
C ASN A 62 -24.80 -11.42 -43.31
N VAL A 63 -24.27 -12.62 -43.54
CA VAL A 63 -23.71 -13.50 -42.51
C VAL A 63 -22.27 -13.82 -42.88
N CYS A 64 -21.33 -13.38 -42.04
CA CYS A 64 -19.91 -13.54 -42.24
C CYS A 64 -19.37 -14.51 -41.18
N LYS A 65 -19.11 -15.75 -41.59
CA LYS A 65 -18.54 -16.79 -40.72
C LYS A 65 -17.02 -16.68 -40.67
N LEU A 66 -16.46 -16.94 -39.49
CA LEU A 66 -15.03 -16.98 -39.23
C LEU A 66 -14.50 -18.39 -39.55
N TYR A 67 -13.52 -18.47 -40.45
CA TYR A 67 -12.91 -19.72 -40.91
C TYR A 67 -11.38 -19.65 -40.89
N GLY A 68 -10.73 -20.83 -40.93
CA GLY A 68 -9.29 -20.98 -41.05
C GLY A 68 -8.54 -20.57 -39.77
N PRO A 69 -7.36 -19.90 -39.86
CA PRO A 69 -6.58 -19.52 -38.68
C PRO A 69 -7.28 -18.48 -37.79
N LYS A 70 -8.32 -17.80 -38.33
CA LYS A 70 -9.22 -16.91 -37.59
C LYS A 70 -10.48 -17.63 -37.12
N GLY A 71 -10.46 -18.96 -37.10
CA GLY A 71 -11.62 -19.86 -36.98
C GLY A 71 -12.55 -19.57 -35.79
N PRO A 72 -13.59 -20.38 -35.60
CA PRO A 72 -14.56 -20.10 -34.56
C PRO A 72 -13.86 -20.01 -33.20
N LEU A 73 -14.00 -18.85 -32.53
CA LEU A 73 -13.34 -18.62 -31.24
C LEU A 73 -14.13 -19.32 -30.16
N LYS A 74 -13.47 -20.19 -29.41
CA LYS A 74 -14.08 -20.93 -28.31
C LYS A 74 -13.67 -20.30 -26.99
N VAL A 75 -14.66 -20.01 -26.15
CA VAL A 75 -14.48 -19.44 -24.82
C VAL A 75 -15.33 -20.26 -23.85
N GLU A 76 -14.73 -20.72 -22.77
CA GLU A 76 -15.48 -21.36 -21.70
C GLU A 76 -16.12 -20.29 -20.81
N VAL A 77 -17.44 -20.28 -20.75
CA VAL A 77 -18.22 -19.39 -19.90
C VAL A 77 -18.43 -20.08 -18.57
N LEU A 78 -17.81 -19.54 -17.53
CA LEU A 78 -17.97 -20.01 -16.16
C LEU A 78 -19.39 -19.73 -15.63
N PRO A 79 -19.88 -20.51 -14.66
CA PRO A 79 -21.09 -20.15 -13.93
C PRO A 79 -20.92 -18.80 -13.23
N SER A 80 -22.03 -18.20 -12.80
CA SER A 80 -21.96 -17.04 -11.89
C SER A 80 -21.13 -17.44 -10.67
N LEU A 81 -20.13 -16.64 -10.32
CA LEU A 81 -19.27 -16.88 -9.18
C LEU A 81 -19.57 -15.90 -8.06
N ALA A 82 -19.19 -16.27 -6.84
CA ALA A 82 -19.32 -15.41 -5.69
C ALA A 82 -18.44 -14.15 -5.81
N LEU A 83 -18.90 -13.03 -5.26
CA LEU A 83 -18.22 -11.74 -5.31
C LEU A 83 -18.00 -11.21 -3.90
N LEU A 84 -16.75 -10.90 -3.56
CA LEU A 84 -16.42 -10.11 -2.38
C LEU A 84 -16.50 -8.62 -2.68
N GLN A 85 -17.20 -7.91 -1.81
CA GLN A 85 -17.23 -6.46 -1.73
C GLN A 85 -16.41 -6.00 -0.53
N LEU A 86 -15.50 -5.05 -0.75
CA LEU A 86 -14.61 -4.50 0.27
C LEU A 86 -15.03 -3.06 0.59
N VAL A 87 -15.28 -2.78 1.87
CA VAL A 87 -15.63 -1.44 2.34
C VAL A 87 -14.71 -1.07 3.50
N SER A 88 -13.88 -0.04 3.32
CA SER A 88 -12.98 0.45 4.36
C SER A 88 -13.54 1.70 5.02
N SER A 89 -13.20 1.93 6.30
CA SER A 89 -13.44 3.22 6.97
C SER A 89 -12.51 4.34 6.48
N LEU A 90 -11.48 4.01 5.70
CA LEU A 90 -10.56 4.97 5.10
C LEU A 90 -11.24 5.79 3.98
N PRO A 91 -10.81 7.05 3.77
CA PRO A 91 -11.28 7.82 2.63
C PRO A 91 -10.89 7.13 1.32
N ARG A 92 -11.82 7.12 0.37
CA ARG A 92 -11.58 6.54 -0.95
C ARG A 92 -10.61 7.43 -1.71
N ALA A 93 -9.58 6.82 -2.32
CA ALA A 93 -8.68 7.56 -3.19
C ALA A 93 -9.43 8.03 -4.46
N PRO A 94 -9.02 9.14 -5.10
CA PRO A 94 -9.57 9.54 -6.38
C PRO A 94 -9.42 8.40 -7.39
N ILE A 95 -10.55 7.88 -7.89
CA ILE A 95 -10.56 6.74 -8.82
C ILE A 95 -10.16 7.27 -10.20
N GLU A 96 -9.10 6.73 -10.80
CA GLU A 96 -8.95 6.82 -12.25
C GLU A 96 -10.01 5.91 -12.89
N GLU A 97 -10.85 6.48 -13.75
CA GLU A 97 -12.10 5.88 -14.28
C GLU A 97 -11.94 4.48 -14.94
N ASP A 98 -10.72 4.03 -15.17
CA ASP A 98 -10.38 2.80 -15.92
C ASP A 98 -10.05 1.58 -15.01
N HIS A 99 -9.95 1.75 -13.69
CA HIS A 99 -9.63 0.66 -12.77
C HIS A 99 -10.75 0.49 -11.73
N ASN A 100 -11.54 -0.57 -11.89
CA ASN A 100 -12.58 -0.99 -10.94
C ASN A 100 -11.98 -1.58 -9.64
N GLU A 101 -10.78 -1.14 -9.25
CA GLU A 101 -10.04 -1.59 -8.08
C GLU A 101 -10.33 -0.67 -6.89
N HIS A 102 -10.57 -1.26 -5.72
CA HIS A 102 -10.82 -0.48 -4.51
C HIS A 102 -9.51 0.10 -4.00
N SER A 103 -9.43 1.43 -3.97
CA SER A 103 -8.30 2.19 -3.43
C SER A 103 -8.74 3.14 -2.31
N ALA A 104 -7.90 3.25 -1.29
CA ALA A 104 -8.06 4.18 -0.19
C ALA A 104 -6.77 4.98 0.00
N GLU A 105 -6.89 6.19 0.55
CA GLU A 105 -5.76 7.06 0.84
C GLU A 105 -5.88 7.60 2.26
N ILE A 106 -4.75 7.71 2.96
CA ILE A 106 -4.69 8.35 4.28
C ILE A 106 -3.37 9.10 4.45
N THR A 107 -3.44 10.26 5.09
CA THR A 107 -2.25 10.95 5.61
C THR A 107 -2.13 10.69 7.10
N VAL A 108 -0.98 10.18 7.52
CA VAL A 108 -0.66 9.80 8.90
C VAL A 108 0.55 10.60 9.36
N TYR A 109 0.58 11.05 10.61
CA TYR A 109 1.81 11.64 11.13
C TYR A 109 2.79 10.59 11.60
N SER A 110 4.09 10.85 11.42
CA SER A 110 5.16 9.97 11.86
C SER A 110 5.10 9.76 13.37
N GLY A 111 5.12 8.51 13.82
CA GLY A 111 4.95 8.09 15.21
C GLY A 111 3.49 7.83 15.62
N GLN A 112 2.49 8.17 14.80
CA GLN A 112 1.09 7.95 15.16
C GLN A 112 0.57 6.55 14.85
N ILE A 113 -0.47 6.14 15.58
CA ILE A 113 -1.23 4.92 15.37
C ILE A 113 -2.67 5.30 15.05
N PHE A 114 -3.20 4.77 13.95
CA PHE A 114 -4.56 5.02 13.49
C PHE A 114 -5.35 3.72 13.43
N GLU A 115 -6.48 3.65 14.12
CA GLU A 115 -7.36 2.47 14.08
C GLU A 115 -8.41 2.61 12.97
N HIS A 116 -8.52 1.58 12.15
CA HIS A 116 -9.43 1.50 11.02
C HIS A 116 -10.12 0.14 10.94
N SER A 117 -11.15 0.07 10.10
CA SER A 117 -11.91 -1.15 9.85
C SER A 117 -12.07 -1.41 8.35
N LEU A 118 -12.16 -2.69 8.02
CA LEU A 118 -12.43 -3.22 6.69
C LEU A 118 -13.56 -4.24 6.79
N THR A 119 -14.71 -3.90 6.24
CA THR A 119 -15.86 -4.80 6.10
C THR A 119 -15.72 -5.59 4.81
N VAL A 120 -15.65 -6.92 4.95
CA VAL A 120 -15.56 -7.87 3.85
C VAL A 120 -16.93 -8.55 3.71
N LYS A 121 -17.65 -8.23 2.63
CA LYS A 121 -19.02 -8.69 2.42
C LYS A 121 -19.13 -9.61 1.21
N ASN A 122 -19.86 -10.71 1.36
CA ASN A 122 -20.29 -11.51 0.23
C ASN A 122 -21.52 -10.84 -0.43
N SER A 123 -21.34 -10.16 -1.55
CA SER A 123 -22.44 -9.47 -2.24
C SER A 123 -23.18 -10.37 -3.24
N SER A 124 -23.01 -11.69 -3.14
CA SER A 124 -23.55 -12.65 -4.10
C SER A 124 -24.52 -13.64 -3.44
N ALA A 125 -25.26 -14.37 -4.28
CA ALA A 125 -26.16 -15.43 -3.83
C ALA A 125 -25.45 -16.76 -3.54
N ILE A 126 -24.14 -16.85 -3.79
CA ILE A 126 -23.34 -18.06 -3.66
C ILE A 126 -22.45 -17.91 -2.43
N ALA A 127 -22.34 -18.95 -1.60
CA ALA A 127 -21.46 -18.90 -0.45
C ALA A 127 -19.98 -18.82 -0.88
N ILE A 128 -19.13 -18.32 0.01
CA ILE A 128 -17.69 -18.21 -0.21
C ILE A 128 -17.01 -19.08 0.84
N ARG A 129 -16.13 -19.98 0.38
CA ARG A 129 -15.33 -20.87 1.22
C ARG A 129 -13.87 -20.43 1.20
N LYS A 130 -13.13 -20.77 2.27
CA LYS A 130 -11.66 -20.65 2.33
C LYS A 130 -11.13 -19.25 1.95
N VAL A 131 -11.79 -18.19 2.41
CA VAL A 131 -11.26 -16.83 2.28
C VAL A 131 -9.94 -16.78 3.04
N HIS A 132 -8.85 -16.41 2.37
CA HIS A 132 -7.53 -16.26 2.94
C HIS A 132 -7.09 -14.80 2.77
N LEU A 133 -6.80 -14.14 3.90
CA LEU A 133 -6.30 -12.78 3.92
C LEU A 133 -4.77 -12.76 3.98
N GLN A 134 -4.16 -12.04 3.04
CA GLN A 134 -2.74 -11.64 3.06
C GLN A 134 -2.62 -10.13 3.04
N ILE A 135 -1.64 -9.60 3.80
CA ILE A 135 -1.32 -8.17 3.80
C ILE A 135 0.05 -8.00 3.17
N TRP A 136 0.09 -7.29 2.05
CA TRP A 136 1.33 -6.84 1.43
C TRP A 136 1.62 -5.41 1.87
N GLN A 137 2.82 -5.18 2.37
CA GLN A 137 3.25 -3.89 2.90
C GLN A 137 4.78 -3.77 2.83
N PRO A 138 5.33 -2.54 2.78
CA PRO A 138 6.77 -2.34 2.82
C PRO A 138 7.38 -2.91 4.10
N LYS A 139 8.57 -3.48 3.99
CA LYS A 139 9.36 -3.87 5.17
C LYS A 139 9.90 -2.61 5.83
N VAL A 140 9.70 -2.51 7.13
CA VAL A 140 10.28 -1.48 7.98
C VAL A 140 11.18 -2.15 9.01
N SER A 141 12.33 -1.55 9.24
CA SER A 141 13.31 -1.93 10.26
C SER A 141 13.15 -0.99 11.46
N GLY A 142 13.41 -1.49 12.68
CA GLY A 142 13.40 -0.64 13.88
C GLY A 142 12.01 -0.22 14.41
N GLY A 143 10.92 -0.89 14.05
CA GLY A 143 9.57 -0.59 14.54
C GLY A 143 8.55 -1.69 14.26
N PRO A 144 7.26 -1.49 14.62
CA PRO A 144 6.17 -2.41 14.26
C PRO A 144 5.96 -2.45 12.74
N SER A 145 5.16 -3.39 12.23
CA SER A 145 4.74 -3.32 10.82
C SER A 145 3.86 -2.09 10.57
N MET A 146 3.86 -1.54 9.36
CA MET A 146 2.99 -0.40 9.01
C MET A 146 1.51 -0.70 9.23
N ILE A 147 1.09 -1.92 8.92
CA ILE A 147 -0.25 -2.44 9.18
C ILE A 147 -0.16 -3.62 10.13
N GLU A 148 -0.97 -3.54 11.18
CA GLU A 148 -1.18 -4.61 12.15
C GLU A 148 -2.67 -4.90 12.29
N LEU A 149 -3.07 -6.16 12.35
CA LEU A 149 -4.45 -6.54 12.64
C LEU A 149 -4.69 -6.45 14.15
N VAL A 150 -5.81 -5.82 14.55
CA VAL A 150 -6.18 -5.72 15.98
C VAL A 150 -6.85 -7.03 16.38
N SER A 151 -6.13 -7.88 17.12
CA SER A 151 -6.58 -9.22 17.47
C SER A 151 -7.39 -9.26 18.77
N GLU A 152 -8.49 -10.02 18.72
CA GLU A 152 -8.84 -10.99 19.78
C GLU A 152 -9.20 -12.36 19.16
N ASP A 153 -9.86 -12.40 17.98
CA ASP A 153 -10.24 -13.64 17.25
C ASP A 153 -10.16 -13.50 15.70
N THR A 154 -9.12 -12.87 15.16
CA THR A 154 -9.00 -12.69 13.69
C THR A 154 -8.41 -13.92 13.01
N ASP A 155 -9.25 -14.93 12.80
CA ASP A 155 -8.97 -16.00 11.84
C ASP A 155 -8.77 -15.37 10.44
N THR A 156 -7.53 -15.37 9.97
CA THR A 156 -7.13 -14.92 8.61
C THR A 156 -7.72 -15.82 7.53
N THR A 157 -8.27 -16.97 7.95
CA THR A 157 -9.04 -17.88 7.10
C THR A 157 -10.48 -17.96 7.56
N PHE A 158 -11.46 -17.67 6.70
CA PHE A 158 -12.88 -17.74 7.06
C PHE A 158 -13.77 -18.08 5.86
N SER A 159 -15.07 -18.25 6.08
CA SER A 159 -16.08 -18.45 5.03
C SER A 159 -17.22 -17.46 5.24
N LEU A 160 -17.95 -17.15 4.16
CA LEU A 160 -19.08 -16.22 4.19
C LEU A 160 -20.28 -16.82 3.47
N ALA A 161 -21.39 -16.95 4.16
CA ALA A 161 -22.69 -17.25 3.57
C ALA A 161 -23.14 -16.11 2.61
N PRO A 162 -24.15 -16.33 1.77
CA PRO A 162 -24.70 -15.29 0.91
C PRO A 162 -25.14 -14.07 1.72
N ASN A 163 -24.69 -12.87 1.31
CA ASN A 163 -24.94 -11.60 2.01
C ASN A 163 -24.35 -11.46 3.41
N GLU A 164 -23.53 -12.41 3.87
CA GLU A 164 -22.79 -12.29 5.13
C GLU A 164 -21.61 -11.32 5.00
N GLU A 165 -21.27 -10.66 6.11
CA GLU A 165 -20.14 -9.75 6.21
C GLU A 165 -19.29 -10.04 7.44
N LYS A 166 -17.98 -9.77 7.32
CA LYS A 166 -17.01 -9.87 8.40
C LYS A 166 -16.24 -8.57 8.50
N ASP A 167 -16.17 -8.02 9.71
CA ASP A 167 -15.38 -6.83 10.00
C ASP A 167 -13.97 -7.21 10.45
N ILE A 168 -12.98 -6.54 9.86
CA ILE A 168 -11.57 -6.70 10.17
C ILE A 168 -11.06 -5.35 10.70
N LYS A 169 -10.62 -5.32 11.95
CA LYS A 169 -10.00 -4.14 12.55
C LYS A 169 -8.50 -4.18 12.35
N PHE A 170 -7.90 -3.04 12.00
CA PHE A 170 -6.47 -2.92 11.78
C PHE A 170 -5.95 -1.54 12.23
N ARG A 171 -4.65 -1.48 12.50
CA ARG A 171 -3.90 -0.28 12.85
C ARG A 171 -2.96 0.09 11.72
N ILE A 172 -2.88 1.38 11.41
CA ILE A 172 -1.84 1.95 10.56
C ILE A 172 -0.86 2.71 11.44
N PHE A 173 0.41 2.34 11.38
CA PHE A 173 1.51 3.02 12.03
C PHE A 173 2.18 3.99 11.06
N GLY A 174 2.27 5.26 11.43
CA GLY A 174 3.02 6.28 10.70
C GLY A 174 4.52 6.08 10.89
N ILE A 175 5.11 5.03 10.31
CA ILE A 175 6.54 4.74 10.48
C ILE A 175 7.32 5.46 9.39
N ASP A 176 8.38 6.18 9.78
CA ASP A 176 9.33 6.75 8.82
C ASP A 176 10.30 5.65 8.32
N PRO A 177 10.34 5.32 7.02
CA PRO A 177 11.22 4.26 6.52
C PRO A 177 12.67 4.72 6.28
N THR A 178 13.08 5.92 6.71
CA THR A 178 14.52 6.21 6.89
C THR A 178 15.18 5.28 7.92
N ALA A 179 14.38 4.53 8.69
CA ALA A 179 14.82 3.45 9.57
C ALA A 179 15.48 2.23 8.87
N THR A 180 15.52 2.20 7.51
CA THR A 180 16.22 1.30 6.56
C THR A 180 15.32 0.43 5.68
N ALA A 181 15.04 0.89 4.46
CA ALA A 181 14.70 0.00 3.35
C ALA A 181 16.01 -0.47 2.71
N ASP A 182 16.54 -1.61 3.15
CA ASP A 182 17.49 -2.36 2.32
C ASP A 182 16.68 -2.95 1.16
N ASP A 183 16.76 -2.27 0.02
CA ASP A 183 16.15 -2.69 -1.24
C ASP A 183 17.02 -3.80 -1.87
N GLU A 184 17.17 -4.91 -1.16
CA GLU A 184 17.76 -6.13 -1.69
C GLU A 184 16.68 -7.22 -1.81
N GLY A 185 15.95 -7.18 -2.92
CA GLY A 185 15.27 -8.36 -3.44
C GLY A 185 13.84 -8.14 -3.93
N SER A 186 13.69 -7.50 -5.10
CA SER A 186 12.65 -7.89 -6.05
C SER A 186 13.10 -7.54 -7.48
N ILE A 187 13.72 -8.52 -8.13
CA ILE A 187 13.87 -8.53 -9.58
C ILE A 187 12.51 -8.98 -10.14
N ASP A 188 11.95 -8.19 -11.07
CA ASP A 188 10.67 -8.33 -11.77
C ASP A 188 9.41 -8.10 -10.89
N GLU A 189 8.38 -7.31 -11.25
CA GLU A 189 7.93 -6.73 -12.51
C GLU A 189 7.06 -5.47 -12.23
N LYS A 190 7.12 -4.51 -13.15
CA LYS A 190 6.31 -3.27 -13.29
C LYS A 190 4.93 -3.23 -12.58
N ILE A 191 4.77 -2.28 -11.62
CA ILE A 191 3.49 -1.58 -11.40
C ILE A 191 3.76 -0.08 -11.12
N VAL A 192 3.63 0.70 -12.19
CA VAL A 192 3.15 2.09 -12.31
C VAL A 192 3.64 3.13 -11.28
N GLU A 193 4.70 3.84 -11.66
CA GLU A 193 4.92 5.24 -11.29
C GLU A 193 3.77 6.10 -11.83
N THR A 194 2.80 6.44 -10.98
CA THR A 194 2.00 7.66 -11.18
C THR A 194 2.47 8.68 -10.16
N ALA A 195 3.50 9.43 -10.54
CA ALA A 195 3.98 10.58 -9.80
C ALA A 195 3.02 11.76 -9.97
N LEU A 196 2.59 12.35 -8.86
CA LEU A 196 2.34 13.80 -8.80
C LEU A 196 3.63 14.48 -8.34
N PRO A 197 4.05 15.59 -8.97
CA PRO A 197 5.32 16.23 -8.67
C PRO A 197 5.18 17.13 -7.45
N LEU A 198 5.84 16.78 -6.35
CA LEU A 198 6.30 17.78 -5.38
C LEU A 198 7.82 17.90 -5.54
N ALA A 199 8.20 18.98 -6.22
CA ALA A 199 9.54 19.58 -6.32
C ALA A 199 10.71 18.59 -6.56
N SER A 200 11.07 18.44 -7.82
CA SER A 200 12.38 17.93 -8.23
C SER A 200 13.51 18.81 -7.67
N THR A 201 14.24 18.33 -6.67
CA THR A 201 15.60 18.79 -6.43
C THR A 201 16.56 17.80 -7.07
N HIS A 202 16.98 18.11 -8.30
CA HIS A 202 18.16 17.47 -8.89
C HIS A 202 19.36 17.77 -7.99
N ALA A 203 19.89 16.76 -7.31
CA ALA A 203 21.23 16.81 -6.75
C ALA A 203 22.17 16.16 -7.79
N GLU A 204 23.00 16.99 -8.42
CA GLU A 204 24.12 16.54 -9.23
C GLU A 204 25.06 15.71 -8.36
N THR A 205 25.43 14.53 -8.86
CA THR A 205 26.41 13.63 -8.23
C THR A 205 27.80 14.23 -8.32
N THR A 206 28.23 14.94 -7.28
CA THR A 206 29.65 15.17 -7.02
C THR A 206 30.16 14.09 -6.07
N ASN A 207 31.01 13.21 -6.60
CA ASN A 207 31.89 12.37 -5.79
C ASN A 207 32.75 13.27 -4.90
N ASP A 208 32.51 13.27 -3.59
CA ASP A 208 33.55 13.65 -2.64
C ASP A 208 33.45 12.86 -1.33
N ASN A 209 34.61 12.46 -0.84
CA ASN A 209 34.79 11.71 0.39
C ASN A 209 34.69 12.68 1.58
N GLY A 210 33.70 12.51 2.45
CA GLY A 210 33.69 13.08 3.80
C GLY A 210 32.44 13.87 4.17
N GLU A 211 31.85 13.49 5.31
CA GLU A 211 31.02 14.30 6.22
C GLU A 211 30.09 15.39 5.62
N ALA A 212 28.81 15.04 5.44
CA ALA A 212 27.66 15.90 5.72
C ALA A 212 26.38 15.06 5.68
N HIS A 213 25.79 14.76 6.84
CA HIS A 213 24.37 14.41 6.88
C HIS A 213 23.56 15.69 6.71
N ASP A 214 23.53 16.24 5.50
CA ASP A 214 22.55 17.24 5.12
C ASP A 214 21.21 16.54 4.97
N LEU A 215 20.54 16.36 6.11
CA LEU A 215 19.17 15.89 6.19
C LEU A 215 18.30 16.98 5.57
N ILE A 216 17.98 16.82 4.28
CA ILE A 216 16.88 17.54 3.62
C ILE A 216 15.68 17.46 4.57
N PRO A 217 15.02 18.59 4.90
CA PRO A 217 13.85 18.56 5.76
C PRO A 217 12.82 17.62 5.13
N TYR A 218 12.54 16.53 5.83
CA TYR A 218 11.60 15.50 5.40
C TYR A 218 10.22 16.15 5.21
N THR A 219 9.73 16.19 3.97
CA THR A 219 8.40 16.76 3.64
C THR A 219 7.29 15.70 3.66
N GLY A 220 7.64 14.45 3.99
CA GLY A 220 6.75 13.30 4.04
C GLY A 220 7.08 12.24 3.00
N ARG A 221 6.44 11.07 3.08
CA ARG A 221 6.65 9.93 2.19
C ARG A 221 5.34 9.20 1.89
N LEU A 222 5.11 8.91 0.62
CA LEU A 222 4.00 8.08 0.18
C LEU A 222 4.42 6.61 0.14
N LEU A 223 3.63 5.75 0.78
CA LEU A 223 3.82 4.31 0.84
C LEU A 223 2.54 3.61 0.39
N THR A 224 2.67 2.42 -0.17
CA THR A 224 1.53 1.63 -0.63
C THR A 224 1.49 0.28 0.06
N CYS A 225 0.30 -0.13 0.49
CA CYS A 225 0.04 -1.44 1.08
C CYS A 225 -1.26 -2.01 0.49
N GLN A 226 -1.44 -3.32 0.61
CA GLN A 226 -2.57 -4.03 -0.01
C GLN A 226 -3.10 -5.13 0.91
N PHE A 227 -4.42 -5.19 1.05
CA PHE A 227 -5.13 -6.37 1.56
C PHE A 227 -5.53 -7.26 0.38
N LEU A 228 -5.03 -8.48 0.35
CA LEU A 228 -5.33 -9.48 -0.68
C LEU A 228 -6.20 -10.59 -0.09
N PHE A 229 -7.37 -10.80 -0.68
CA PHE A 229 -8.30 -11.86 -0.33
C PHE A 229 -8.33 -12.88 -1.46
N GLN A 230 -7.88 -14.10 -1.18
CA GLN A 230 -8.06 -15.25 -2.07
C GLN A 230 -9.20 -16.10 -1.55
N TYR A 231 -10.13 -16.53 -2.40
CA TYR A 231 -11.32 -17.25 -1.94
C TYR A 231 -11.89 -18.17 -3.00
N VAL A 232 -12.61 -19.19 -2.54
CA VAL A 232 -13.24 -20.19 -3.40
C VAL A 232 -14.74 -19.99 -3.39
N ALA A 233 -15.36 -19.91 -4.57
CA ALA A 233 -16.81 -19.88 -4.67
C ALA A 233 -17.40 -21.25 -4.32
N ASP A 234 -18.51 -21.27 -3.56
CA ASP A 234 -19.26 -22.48 -3.22
C ASP A 234 -20.11 -22.96 -4.42
N VAL A 235 -19.43 -23.26 -5.53
CA VAL A 235 -20.02 -23.79 -6.75
C VAL A 235 -18.98 -24.66 -7.42
N ASP A 236 -19.38 -25.89 -7.74
CA ASP A 236 -18.51 -26.84 -8.42
C ASP A 236 -18.73 -26.75 -9.93
N GLY A 237 -17.66 -26.93 -10.69
CA GLY A 237 -17.70 -27.02 -12.14
C GLY A 237 -18.33 -28.33 -12.62
N PRO A 238 -18.61 -28.44 -13.93
CA PRO A 238 -19.25 -29.63 -14.52
C PRO A 238 -18.45 -30.93 -14.30
N GLU A 239 -17.13 -30.84 -14.14
CA GLU A 239 -16.23 -31.97 -13.88
C GLU A 239 -15.75 -32.07 -12.42
N GLY A 240 -16.37 -31.31 -11.50
CA GLY A 240 -15.95 -31.25 -10.09
C GLY A 240 -14.79 -30.28 -9.79
N GLU A 241 -14.49 -29.39 -10.74
CA GLU A 241 -13.53 -28.28 -10.61
C GLU A 241 -13.98 -27.28 -9.54
N SER A 242 -13.04 -26.61 -8.86
CA SER A 242 -13.33 -25.51 -7.94
C SER A 242 -12.89 -24.16 -8.50
N TYR A 243 -13.71 -23.12 -8.33
CA TYR A 243 -13.39 -21.79 -8.84
C TYR A 243 -12.83 -20.87 -7.74
N GLU A 244 -11.63 -20.35 -7.98
CA GLU A 244 -10.96 -19.39 -7.11
C GLU A 244 -11.05 -17.97 -7.68
N ARG A 245 -11.16 -16.98 -6.78
CA ARG A 245 -11.11 -15.56 -7.12
C ARG A 245 -10.23 -14.81 -6.13
N SER A 246 -9.75 -13.65 -6.56
CA SER A 246 -9.07 -12.70 -5.71
C SER A 246 -9.81 -11.37 -5.66
N ALA A 247 -9.77 -10.72 -4.50
CA ALA A 247 -10.20 -9.33 -4.29
C ALA A 247 -9.08 -8.58 -3.57
N ARG A 248 -8.90 -7.31 -3.88
CA ARG A 248 -7.86 -6.49 -3.27
C ARG A 248 -8.36 -5.12 -2.86
N LEU A 249 -7.82 -4.61 -1.75
CA LEU A 249 -7.92 -3.22 -1.34
C LEU A 249 -6.51 -2.64 -1.27
N SER A 250 -6.22 -1.67 -2.14
CA SER A 250 -4.96 -0.92 -2.14
C SER A 250 -5.10 0.31 -1.25
N ILE A 251 -4.10 0.58 -0.41
CA ILE A 251 -4.09 1.72 0.49
C ILE A 251 -2.80 2.51 0.24
N ALA A 252 -2.96 3.80 -0.05
CA ALA A 252 -1.88 4.77 -0.11
C ALA A 252 -1.77 5.47 1.25
N VAL A 253 -0.60 5.42 1.88
CA VAL A 253 -0.31 5.98 3.20
C VAL A 253 0.74 7.07 3.03
N CYS A 254 0.33 8.33 3.18
CA CYS A 254 1.22 9.48 3.20
C CYS A 254 1.68 9.74 4.63
N VAL A 255 2.93 9.40 4.95
CA VAL A 255 3.54 9.65 6.25
C VAL A 255 4.15 11.05 6.26
N VAL A 256 3.67 11.93 7.13
CA VAL A 256 4.20 13.30 7.29
C VAL A 256 4.81 13.48 8.68
N PRO A 257 5.90 14.23 8.86
CA PRO A 257 6.45 14.44 10.19
C PRO A 257 5.51 15.31 11.05
N ALA A 258 5.21 14.87 12.28
CA ALA A 258 4.50 15.71 13.25
C ALA A 258 5.48 16.46 14.15
N VAL A 259 6.30 15.71 14.86
CA VAL A 259 7.29 16.25 15.80
C VAL A 259 8.66 15.73 15.40
N THR A 260 9.59 16.65 15.13
CA THR A 260 10.93 16.30 14.63
C THR A 260 12.01 16.77 15.58
N VAL A 261 13.07 15.99 15.70
CA VAL A 261 14.29 16.38 16.39
C VAL A 261 15.17 17.17 15.42
N SER A 262 15.31 18.47 15.66
CA SER A 262 16.07 19.38 14.78
C SER A 262 17.56 19.44 15.16
N ALA A 263 17.87 19.32 16.45
CA ALA A 263 19.23 19.27 16.96
C ALA A 263 19.26 18.55 18.32
N TRP A 264 20.43 18.06 18.71
CA TRP A 264 20.64 17.48 20.04
C TRP A 264 22.04 17.81 20.57
N HIS A 265 22.16 17.93 21.88
CA HIS A 265 23.40 18.28 22.57
C HIS A 265 23.55 17.43 23.83
N VAL A 266 24.79 17.09 24.19
CA VAL A 266 25.09 16.41 25.46
C VAL A 266 25.75 17.40 26.42
N LEU A 267 25.11 17.63 27.56
CA LEU A 267 25.61 18.51 28.61
C LEU A 267 25.98 17.70 29.87
N PRO A 268 26.88 18.24 30.73
CA PRO A 268 27.14 17.66 32.05
C PRO A 268 25.85 17.54 32.87
N GLY A 269 25.61 16.38 33.49
CA GLY A 269 24.46 16.14 34.36
C GLY A 269 24.72 16.52 35.82
N ASP A 270 23.81 16.11 36.70
CA ASP A 270 23.84 16.42 38.13
C ASP A 270 24.99 15.72 38.89
N GLY A 271 25.61 14.71 38.28
CA GLY A 271 26.74 13.98 38.83
C GLY A 271 27.67 13.38 37.75
N PRO A 272 28.79 12.77 38.16
CA PRO A 272 29.81 12.26 37.24
C PRO A 272 29.29 11.17 36.29
N PHE A 273 28.27 10.43 36.72
CA PHE A 273 27.66 9.32 35.99
C PHE A 273 26.35 9.69 35.29
N THR A 274 26.05 10.98 35.11
CA THR A 274 24.83 11.45 34.45
C THR A 274 25.14 12.50 33.41
N ARG A 275 24.34 12.58 32.36
CA ARG A 275 24.39 13.60 31.31
C ARG A 275 22.99 14.08 30.98
N TYR A 276 22.86 15.36 30.64
CA TYR A 276 21.64 15.85 30.00
C TYR A 276 21.77 15.65 28.48
N ILE A 277 20.87 14.87 27.90
CA ILE A 277 20.64 14.82 26.46
C ILE A 277 19.59 15.89 26.18
N VAL A 278 20.01 17.01 25.62
CA VAL A 278 19.14 18.15 25.31
C VAL A 278 18.73 18.05 23.86
N VAL A 279 17.43 17.92 23.62
CA VAL A 279 16.85 17.73 22.29
C VAL A 279 16.03 18.96 21.92
N ASP A 280 16.27 19.50 20.73
CA ASP A 280 15.51 20.59 20.15
C ASP A 280 14.37 19.98 19.31
N VAL A 281 13.16 20.01 19.87
CA VAL A 281 11.96 19.36 19.37
C VAL A 281 11.11 20.40 18.65
N THR A 282 10.84 20.18 17.36
CA THR A 282 10.04 21.08 16.51
C THR A 282 8.67 20.48 16.25
N ASN A 283 7.60 21.25 16.47
CA ASN A 283 6.25 20.91 16.04
C ASN A 283 6.05 21.31 14.58
N SER A 284 6.05 20.34 13.68
CA SER A 284 5.87 20.54 12.24
C SER A 284 4.39 20.60 11.83
N THR A 285 3.45 20.46 12.75
CA THR A 285 2.01 20.48 12.46
C THR A 285 1.43 21.89 12.51
N ASP A 286 0.16 22.03 12.11
CA ASP A 286 -0.60 23.27 12.18
C ASP A 286 -1.42 23.39 13.47
N ASN A 287 -1.27 22.43 14.39
CA ASN A 287 -1.98 22.37 15.66
C ASN A 287 -1.00 22.40 16.85
N ASP A 288 -1.48 22.80 18.03
CA ASP A 288 -0.70 22.72 19.26
C ASP A 288 -0.36 21.25 19.57
N ALA A 289 0.90 20.99 19.90
CA ALA A 289 1.36 19.69 20.37
C ALA A 289 1.64 19.73 21.88
N GLU A 290 1.18 18.72 22.62
CA GLU A 290 1.52 18.49 24.02
C GLU A 290 2.68 17.48 24.07
N LEU A 291 3.83 17.90 24.60
CA LEU A 291 5.00 17.06 24.82
C LEU A 291 5.04 16.60 26.28
N VAL A 292 5.24 15.30 26.52
CA VAL A 292 5.43 14.68 27.82
C VAL A 292 6.85 14.10 27.91
N TYR A 293 7.61 14.49 28.93
CA TYR A 293 9.00 14.03 29.12
C TYR A 293 9.39 13.93 30.60
N SER A 294 10.50 13.26 30.91
CA SER A 294 11.11 13.24 32.26
C SER A 294 10.12 12.98 33.41
N SER A 295 9.53 11.78 33.43
CA SER A 295 8.59 11.36 34.48
C SER A 295 7.36 12.27 34.60
N ASN A 296 6.72 12.59 33.46
CA ASN A 296 5.43 13.30 33.33
C ASN A 296 5.48 14.83 33.43
N ARG A 297 6.61 15.48 33.07
CA ARG A 297 6.61 16.91 32.75
C ARG A 297 5.88 17.13 31.44
N ARG A 298 5.06 18.16 31.37
CA ARG A 298 4.24 18.49 30.20
C ARG A 298 4.58 19.87 29.69
N MET A 299 4.64 20.03 28.38
CA MET A 299 4.94 21.28 27.71
C MET A 299 4.11 21.38 26.44
N ASN A 300 3.50 22.54 26.20
CA ASN A 300 2.84 22.81 24.93
C ASN A 300 3.83 23.44 23.96
N VAL A 301 3.78 23.00 22.70
CA VAL A 301 4.61 23.48 21.60
C VAL A 301 3.66 23.98 20.52
N LEU A 302 3.69 25.29 20.24
CA LEU A 302 2.82 25.90 19.24
C LEU A 302 3.18 25.42 17.82
N PRO A 303 2.27 25.56 16.84
CA PRO A 303 2.53 25.22 15.45
C PRO A 303 3.81 25.86 14.93
N LYS A 304 4.65 25.07 14.27
CA LYS A 304 5.92 25.48 13.65
C LYS A 304 6.95 26.05 14.64
N GLU A 305 6.75 25.87 15.95
CA GLU A 305 7.72 26.28 16.96
C GLU A 305 8.65 25.13 17.37
N THR A 306 9.82 25.52 17.87
CA THR A 306 10.82 24.61 18.44
C THR A 306 10.93 24.84 19.94
N CYS A 307 10.89 23.76 20.71
CA CYS A 307 11.16 23.77 22.14
C CYS A 307 12.42 22.96 22.46
N ARG A 308 13.07 23.29 23.58
CA ARG A 308 14.30 22.62 24.01
C ARG A 308 14.05 21.78 25.26
N VAL A 309 14.34 20.49 25.15
CA VAL A 309 13.92 19.47 26.13
C VAL A 309 15.16 18.80 26.73
N PRO A 310 15.52 19.10 27.98
CA PRO A 310 16.62 18.43 28.65
C PRO A 310 16.16 17.09 29.25
N LEU A 311 16.84 16.00 28.90
CA LEU A 311 16.55 14.64 29.37
C LEU A 311 17.75 14.12 30.15
N LEU A 312 17.55 13.86 31.45
CA LEU A 312 18.61 13.32 32.29
C LEU A 312 18.78 11.82 32.00
N SER A 313 19.95 11.42 31.54
CA SER A 313 20.31 10.03 31.24
C SER A 313 21.55 9.61 32.05
N PRO A 314 21.54 8.42 32.68
CA PRO A 314 22.75 7.85 33.25
C PRO A 314 23.76 7.51 32.13
N CYS A 315 25.05 7.64 32.41
CA CYS A 315 26.09 7.17 31.50
C CYS A 315 25.97 5.66 31.30
N CYS A 316 26.13 5.19 30.05
CA CYS A 316 26.15 3.75 29.75
C CYS A 316 27.36 3.08 30.41
N SER A 317 27.12 2.09 31.27
CA SER A 317 28.17 1.28 31.92
C SER A 317 28.68 0.15 31.03
N ASP A 318 27.87 -0.26 30.04
CA ASP A 318 28.11 -1.46 29.24
C ASP A 318 29.15 -1.22 28.14
N VAL A 319 29.44 0.06 27.86
CA VAL A 319 30.46 0.49 26.90
C VAL A 319 31.59 1.18 27.64
N ALA A 320 32.77 0.54 27.65
CA ALA A 320 33.97 1.15 28.21
C ALA A 320 34.38 2.41 27.42
N GLY A 321 34.89 3.44 28.10
CA GLY A 321 35.24 4.73 27.46
C GLY A 321 36.26 4.65 26.31
N ARG A 322 37.02 3.55 26.20
CA ARG A 322 37.96 3.28 25.10
C ARG A 322 37.48 2.23 24.09
N ALA A 323 36.23 1.77 24.19
CA ALA A 323 35.71 0.67 23.38
C ALA A 323 35.67 1.01 21.89
N PHE A 324 35.21 2.21 21.52
CA PHE A 324 35.22 2.67 20.13
C PHE A 324 36.64 2.79 19.57
N HIS A 325 37.56 3.33 20.35
CA HIS A 325 38.97 3.39 19.94
C HIS A 325 39.56 1.98 19.76
N ALA A 326 39.29 1.05 20.68
CA ALA A 326 39.72 -0.34 20.54
C ALA A 326 39.10 -1.04 19.33
N ALA A 327 37.84 -0.72 18.99
CA ALA A 327 37.17 -1.23 17.80
C ALA A 327 37.86 -0.76 16.50
N THR A 328 38.34 0.48 16.45
CA THR A 328 39.11 1.00 15.29
C THR A 328 40.50 0.39 15.13
N GLN A 329 41.02 -0.30 16.15
CA GLN A 329 42.34 -0.96 16.13
C GLN A 329 42.29 -2.44 15.73
N LYS A 330 41.14 -2.93 15.23
CA LYS A 330 40.99 -4.33 14.76
C LYS A 330 41.72 -4.55 13.43
N ASP A 331 42.21 -5.77 13.22
CA ASP A 331 43.10 -6.13 12.11
C ASP A 331 42.48 -5.97 10.70
N SER A 332 41.15 -5.96 10.59
CA SER A 332 40.46 -5.80 9.30
C SER A 332 39.34 -4.78 9.36
N HIS A 333 39.13 -4.07 8.26
CA HIS A 333 38.05 -3.08 8.11
C HIS A 333 36.66 -3.69 8.37
N MET A 334 36.43 -4.94 7.95
CA MET A 334 35.17 -5.66 8.21
C MET A 334 34.94 -5.87 9.71
N MET A 335 35.99 -6.26 10.45
CA MET A 335 35.90 -6.44 11.90
C MET A 335 35.73 -5.11 12.64
N GLN A 336 36.37 -4.03 12.17
CA GLN A 336 36.18 -2.69 12.71
C GLN A 336 34.71 -2.26 12.56
N LYS A 337 34.12 -2.44 11.36
CA LYS A 337 32.72 -2.11 11.08
C LYS A 337 31.76 -2.87 12.00
N LEU A 338 31.89 -4.20 12.08
CA LEU A 338 31.04 -5.05 12.90
C LEU A 338 31.10 -4.68 14.39
N GLU A 339 32.30 -4.44 14.93
CA GLU A 339 32.46 -4.10 16.35
C GLU A 339 31.93 -2.70 16.65
N VAL A 340 32.11 -1.72 15.75
CA VAL A 340 31.54 -0.37 15.87
C VAL A 340 30.02 -0.42 15.82
N GLU A 341 29.42 -1.20 14.91
CA GLU A 341 27.97 -1.38 14.82
C GLU A 341 27.40 -2.02 16.09
N LYS A 342 28.07 -3.03 16.65
CA LYS A 342 27.68 -3.65 17.91
C LYS A 342 27.70 -2.65 19.09
N LEU A 343 28.75 -1.82 19.17
CA LEU A 343 28.84 -0.78 20.20
C LEU A 343 27.77 0.30 20.01
N ARG A 344 27.48 0.69 18.77
CA ARG A 344 26.39 1.62 18.43
C ARG A 344 25.03 1.07 18.85
N ALA A 345 24.70 -0.17 18.50
CA ALA A 345 23.45 -0.82 18.88
C ALA A 345 23.28 -0.88 20.41
N THR A 346 24.37 -1.11 21.16
CA THR A 346 24.36 -1.10 22.62
C THR A 346 24.04 0.29 23.18
N LEU A 347 24.67 1.34 22.63
CA LEU A 347 24.39 2.72 23.03
C LEU A 347 22.99 3.18 22.61
N GLU A 348 22.53 2.80 21.43
CA GLU A 348 21.19 3.10 20.92
C GLU A 348 20.12 2.52 21.85
N LEU A 349 20.24 1.25 22.23
CA LEU A 349 19.33 0.62 23.19
C LEU A 349 19.36 1.33 24.56
N HIS A 350 20.55 1.71 25.04
CA HIS A 350 20.69 2.47 26.29
C HIS A 350 20.00 3.83 26.21
N VAL A 351 20.22 4.56 25.12
CA VAL A 351 19.65 5.88 24.89
C VAL A 351 18.13 5.79 24.75
N ALA A 352 17.61 4.86 23.94
CA ALA A 352 16.18 4.63 23.76
C ALA A 352 15.47 4.31 25.09
N LYS A 353 16.10 3.52 25.97
CA LYS A 353 15.56 3.19 27.29
C LYS A 353 15.39 4.42 28.20
N HIS A 354 16.17 5.48 27.97
CA HIS A 354 16.23 6.66 28.83
C HIS A 354 15.62 7.92 28.19
N LEU A 355 15.38 7.91 26.88
CA LEU A 355 14.67 8.96 26.15
C LEU A 355 13.17 8.64 26.10
N ASP A 356 12.44 8.86 27.20
CA ASP A 356 10.98 8.79 27.22
C ASP A 356 10.40 10.18 26.90
N ILE A 357 10.25 10.46 25.60
CA ILE A 357 9.57 11.67 25.09
C ILE A 357 8.32 11.20 24.35
N ARG A 358 7.16 11.70 24.74
CA ARG A 358 5.90 11.42 24.07
C ARG A 358 5.26 12.71 23.64
N TRP A 359 4.46 12.67 22.60
CA TRP A 359 3.71 13.83 22.17
C TRP A 359 2.29 13.44 21.80
N ALA A 360 1.37 14.39 21.91
CA ALA A 360 -0.01 14.28 21.50
C ALA A 360 -0.43 15.56 20.80
N ILE A 361 -1.37 15.46 19.86
CA ILE A 361 -2.03 16.62 19.26
C ILE A 361 -3.49 16.54 19.69
N PRO A 362 -3.90 17.25 20.76
CA PRO A 362 -5.22 17.09 21.36
C PRO A 362 -6.37 17.36 20.39
N ALA A 363 -6.18 18.27 19.44
CA ALA A 363 -7.16 18.60 18.41
C ALA A 363 -7.54 17.41 17.50
N MET A 364 -6.75 16.35 17.52
CA MET A 364 -6.92 15.18 16.65
C MET A 364 -7.40 13.93 17.45
N ASP A 365 -7.63 14.02 18.76
CA ASP A 365 -7.94 12.87 19.66
C ASP A 365 -6.86 11.76 19.61
N VAL A 366 -5.58 12.14 19.54
CA VAL A 366 -4.45 11.22 19.29
C VAL A 366 -3.53 11.06 20.50
N CYS A 367 -3.21 9.82 20.87
CA CYS A 367 -2.15 9.45 21.83
C CYS A 367 -1.03 8.67 21.13
N VAL A 368 0.25 8.97 21.44
CA VAL A 368 1.44 8.26 20.91
C VAL A 368 2.42 7.86 22.02
N LEU A 369 3.07 6.71 21.83
CA LEU A 369 4.27 6.23 22.52
C LEU A 369 5.45 6.30 21.54
N VAL A 370 6.55 6.97 21.90
CA VAL A 370 7.84 6.86 21.20
C VAL A 370 8.78 6.06 22.10
#